data_AF-A0A935HMI9-F1
#
_entry.id   AF-A0A935HMI9-F1
#
_cell.length_a   1.000
_cell.length_b   1.000
_cell.length_c   1.000
_cell.angle_alpha   90.00
_cell.angle_beta   90.00
_cell.angle_gamma   90.00
#
_symmetry.space_group_name_H-M   'P 1'
#
loop_
_entity.id
_entity.type
_entity.pdbx_description
1 polymer ?
#
loop_
_entity_poly.entity_id
_entity_poly.type
_entity_poly.pdbx_seq_one_letter_code
_entity_poly.pdbx_strand_id
1 'polypeptide(L)'
;MRTGSDMISISEHAYTRAKERLGLNRPALRKLCAMAYCYGVAQSRTKGLLLDYLRQRKAEYPHNTFRIYGENLFVFQNNVLITAFRLPNEVNKPQFFTV
;
A
#
# COMPACT_ATOMS: atom_id res chain seq x y z
N MET A 1 0.35 13.70 -21.89
CA MET A 1 -0.06 12.52 -21.10
C MET A 1 -0.19 12.95 -19.64
N ARG A 2 -1.39 12.92 -19.05
CA ARG A 2 -1.55 13.19 -17.61
C ARG A 2 -1.07 11.97 -16.85
N THR A 3 0.13 12.04 -16.30
CA THR A 3 0.70 11.02 -15.42
C THR A 3 -0.20 10.91 -14.19
N GLY A 4 -0.66 9.70 -13.84
CA GLY A 4 -1.59 9.45 -12.72
C GLY A 4 -1.12 9.96 -11.34
N SER A 5 0.13 10.44 -11.25
CA SER A 5 0.67 11.16 -10.10
C SER A 5 -0.02 12.49 -9.78
N ASP A 6 -0.73 13.10 -10.73
CA ASP A 6 -1.41 14.40 -10.50
C ASP A 6 -2.70 14.27 -9.66
N MET A 7 -3.29 13.07 -9.61
CA MET A 7 -4.52 12.81 -8.84
C MET A 7 -4.27 12.25 -7.44
N ILE A 8 -3.03 11.97 -7.04
CA ILE A 8 -2.73 11.24 -5.80
C ILE A 8 -1.96 12.15 -4.86
N SER A 9 -2.51 12.37 -3.66
CA SER A 9 -1.86 13.13 -2.61
C SER A 9 -1.21 12.21 -1.58
N ILE A 10 -0.16 12.67 -0.92
CA ILE A 10 0.51 11.93 0.14
C ILE A 10 0.51 12.83 1.38
N SER A 11 -0.05 12.34 2.47
CA SER A 11 -0.05 13.08 3.73
C SER A 11 1.36 13.25 4.27
N GLU A 12 1.60 14.32 5.04
CA GLU A 12 2.88 14.50 5.74
C GLU A 12 3.16 13.33 6.70
N HIS A 13 2.12 12.78 7.33
CA HIS A 13 2.24 11.58 8.15
C HIS A 13 2.77 10.38 7.36
N ALA A 14 2.27 10.16 6.14
CA ALA A 14 2.74 9.08 5.28
C ALA A 14 4.22 9.26 4.90
N TYR A 15 4.66 10.49 4.61
CA TYR A 15 6.08 10.75 4.34
C TYR A 15 6.97 10.41 5.54
N THR A 16 6.61 10.86 6.73
CA THR A 16 7.35 10.56 7.96
C THR A 16 7.42 9.06 8.20
N ARG A 17 6.27 8.36 8.16
CA ARG A 17 6.24 6.91 8.40
C ARG A 17 6.95 6.09 7.33
N ALA A 18 6.89 6.48 6.07
CA ALA A 18 7.63 5.80 5.02
C ALA A 18 9.14 5.95 5.20
N LYS A 19 9.61 7.13 5.66
CA LYS A 19 11.02 7.32 5.96
C LYS A 19 11.47 6.45 7.15
N GLU A 20 10.70 6.46 8.23
CA GLU A 20 11.02 5.70 9.46
C GLU A 20 10.93 4.18 9.26
N ARG A 21 9.88 3.69 8.60
CA ARG A 21 9.57 2.26 8.53
C ARG A 21 10.15 1.57 7.30
N LEU A 22 10.27 2.30 6.19
CA LEU A 22 10.65 1.76 4.89
C LEU A 22 11.97 2.34 4.37
N GLY A 23 12.55 3.33 5.06
CA GLY A 23 13.75 4.04 4.60
C GLY A 23 13.51 4.92 3.36
N LEU A 24 12.26 5.07 2.91
CA LEU A 24 11.94 5.73 1.64
C LEU A 24 12.02 7.26 1.77
N ASN A 25 12.66 7.90 0.80
CA ASN A 25 12.62 9.34 0.65
C ASN A 25 11.34 9.78 -0.10
N ARG A 26 11.04 11.09 -0.08
CA ARG A 26 9.80 11.63 -0.68
C ARG A 26 9.64 11.25 -2.17
N PRO A 27 10.67 11.38 -3.04
CA PRO A 27 10.54 11.00 -4.45
C PRO A 27 10.25 9.51 -4.66
N ALA A 28 10.94 8.63 -3.92
CA ALA A 28 10.71 7.19 -4.01
C ALA A 28 9.29 6.82 -3.56
N LEU A 29 8.82 7.41 -2.46
CA LEU A 29 7.46 7.19 -1.97
C LEU A 29 6.42 7.68 -2.99
N ARG A 30 6.61 8.84 -3.62
CA ARG A 30 5.70 9.35 -4.67
C ARG A 30 5.58 8.37 -5.83
N LYS A 31 6.70 7.85 -6.32
CA LYS A 31 6.73 6.86 -7.41
C LYS A 31 5.99 5.58 -7.00
N LEU A 32 6.31 5.03 -5.83
CA LEU A 32 5.69 3.79 -5.35
C LEU A 32 4.20 3.95 -5.04
N CYS A 33 3.80 5.09 -4.47
CA CYS A 33 2.40 5.43 -4.20
C CYS A 33 1.58 5.45 -5.50
N ALA A 34 2.09 6.11 -6.55
CA ALA A 34 1.43 6.13 -7.84
C ALA A 34 1.29 4.72 -8.44
N MET A 35 2.33 3.90 -8.36
CA MET A 35 2.28 2.51 -8.83
C MET A 35 1.29 1.66 -8.01
N ALA A 36 1.28 1.79 -6.69
CA ALA A 36 0.37 1.07 -5.81
C ALA A 36 -1.09 1.47 -6.03
N TYR A 37 -1.37 2.75 -6.28
CA TYR A 37 -2.72 3.22 -6.53
C TYR A 37 -3.27 2.69 -7.86
N CYS A 38 -2.47 2.74 -8.93
CA CYS A 38 -2.89 2.31 -10.27
C CYS A 38 -2.86 0.78 -10.45
N TYR A 39 -1.82 0.13 -9.97
CA TYR A 39 -1.49 -1.27 -10.28
C TYR A 39 -1.44 -2.18 -9.04
N GLY A 40 -1.61 -1.63 -7.85
CA GLY A 40 -1.52 -2.40 -6.62
C GLY A 40 -2.67 -3.39 -6.47
N VAL A 41 -2.33 -4.58 -5.96
CA VAL A 41 -3.28 -5.65 -5.68
C VAL A 41 -4.25 -5.18 -4.60
N ALA A 42 -5.55 -5.18 -4.93
CA ALA A 42 -6.60 -4.88 -3.98
C ALA A 42 -6.74 -6.01 -2.95
N GLN A 43 -7.14 -5.68 -1.72
CA GLN A 43 -7.44 -6.67 -0.67
C GLN A 43 -8.37 -7.79 -1.16
N SER A 44 -9.39 -7.47 -1.96
CA SER A 44 -10.35 -8.43 -2.50
C SER A 44 -9.74 -9.50 -3.42
N ARG A 45 -8.54 -9.24 -3.97
CA ARG A 45 -7.80 -10.18 -4.81
C ARG A 45 -6.79 -11.01 -4.02
N THR A 46 -6.67 -10.81 -2.71
CA THR A 46 -5.77 -11.57 -1.83
C THR A 46 -6.47 -12.77 -1.19
N LYS A 47 -5.68 -13.78 -0.83
CA LYS A 47 -6.14 -15.04 -0.23
C LYS A 47 -5.15 -15.50 0.85
N GLY A 48 -5.54 -16.51 1.64
CA GLY A 48 -4.70 -17.15 2.65
C GLY A 48 -4.14 -16.17 3.70
N LEU A 49 -2.90 -16.42 4.14
CA LEU A 49 -2.24 -15.64 5.20
C LEU A 49 -2.19 -14.13 4.92
N LEU A 50 -2.09 -13.74 3.65
CA LEU A 50 -2.06 -12.33 3.27
C LEU A 50 -3.43 -11.68 3.51
N LEU A 51 -4.52 -12.35 3.14
CA LEU A 51 -5.87 -11.85 3.40
C LEU A 51 -6.13 -11.74 4.90
N ASP A 52 -5.69 -12.71 5.70
CA ASP A 52 -5.87 -12.68 7.15
C ASP A 52 -5.08 -11.55 7.81
N TYR A 53 -3.83 -11.32 7.37
CA TYR A 53 -3.06 -10.16 7.79
C TYR A 53 -3.75 -8.84 7.43
N LEU A 54 -4.27 -8.72 6.20
CA LEU A 54 -4.99 -7.52 5.79
C LEU A 54 -6.29 -7.32 6.58
N ARG A 55 -7.02 -8.38 6.94
CA ARG A 55 -8.23 -8.30 7.77
C ARG A 55 -7.92 -7.77 9.17
N GLN A 56 -6.84 -8.23 9.79
CA GLN A 56 -6.40 -7.70 11.09
C GLN A 56 -6.09 -6.20 10.99
N ARG A 57 -5.32 -5.79 9.97
CA ARG A 57 -5.03 -4.36 9.73
C ARG A 57 -6.27 -3.55 9.39
N LYS A 58 -7.27 -4.16 8.77
CA LYS A 58 -8.54 -3.49 8.44
C LYS A 58 -9.31 -3.09 9.69
N ALA A 59 -9.15 -3.80 10.82
CA ALA A 59 -9.75 -3.39 12.09
C ALA A 59 -9.19 -2.06 12.60
N GLU A 60 -7.91 -1.76 12.34
CA GLU A 60 -7.28 -0.46 12.66
C GLU A 60 -7.67 0.64 11.65
N TYR A 61 -7.96 0.27 10.41
CA TYR A 61 -8.25 1.20 9.30
C TYR A 61 -9.51 0.81 8.50
N PRO A 62 -10.71 0.82 9.14
CA PRO A 62 -11.93 0.22 8.58
C PRO A 62 -12.39 0.88 7.28
N HIS A 63 -12.20 2.19 7.16
CA HIS A 63 -12.68 2.98 6.02
C HIS A 63 -11.62 3.19 4.93
N ASN A 64 -10.41 2.64 5.10
CA ASN A 64 -9.30 2.89 4.18
C ASN A 64 -9.14 1.80 3.13
N THR A 65 -8.72 2.17 1.92
CA THR A 65 -8.44 1.24 0.84
C THR A 65 -7.01 0.72 0.95
N PHE A 66 -6.84 -0.59 0.88
CA PHE A 66 -5.52 -1.23 0.92
C PHE A 66 -5.07 -1.60 -0.49
N ARG A 67 -3.82 -1.26 -0.80
CA ARG A 67 -3.13 -1.65 -2.03
C ARG A 67 -1.78 -2.24 -1.69
N ILE A 68 -1.52 -3.44 -2.20
CA ILE A 68 -0.21 -4.06 -2.08
C ILE A 68 0.57 -3.81 -3.37
N TYR A 69 1.81 -3.37 -3.23
CA TYR A 69 2.72 -3.22 -4.36
C TYR A 69 4.15 -3.58 -3.95
N GLY A 70 4.72 -4.55 -4.65
CA GLY A 70 5.96 -5.21 -4.22
C GLY A 70 5.79 -5.79 -2.82
N GLU A 71 6.69 -5.44 -1.92
CA GLU A 71 6.72 -5.93 -0.54
C GLU A 71 6.01 -5.01 0.46
N ASN A 72 5.28 -4.00 -0.04
CA ASN A 72 4.72 -2.94 0.79
C ASN A 72 3.19 -2.89 0.69
N LEU A 73 2.57 -2.63 1.83
CA LEU A 73 1.16 -2.31 1.96
C LEU A 73 0.97 -0.79 2.04
N PHE A 74 0.15 -0.25 1.16
CA PHE A 74 -0.22 1.16 1.11
C PHE A 74 -1.67 1.33 1.56
N VAL A 75 -1.90 2.27 2.48
CA VAL A 75 -3.21 2.55 3.07
C VAL A 75 -3.70 3.91 2.60
N PHE A 76 -4.76 3.89 1.81
CA PHE A 76 -5.34 5.07 1.17
C PHE A 76 -6.65 5.47 1.82
N GLN A 77 -6.93 6.77 1.85
CA GLN A 77 -8.25 7.32 2.01
C GLN A 77 -8.59 8.05 0.70
N ASN A 78 -9.54 7.51 -0.07
CA ASN A 78 -9.78 7.93 -1.45
C ASN A 78 -8.48 7.91 -2.27
N ASN A 79 -8.02 9.08 -2.72
CA ASN A 79 -6.79 9.30 -3.48
C ASN A 79 -5.61 9.80 -2.62
N VAL A 80 -5.73 9.77 -1.29
CA VAL A 80 -4.69 10.25 -0.36
C VAL A 80 -4.00 9.08 0.34
N LEU A 81 -2.68 9.00 0.26
CA LEU A 81 -1.90 8.05 1.04
C LEU A 81 -1.79 8.52 2.49
N ILE A 82 -2.31 7.71 3.41
CA ILE A 82 -2.31 7.99 4.86
C ILE A 82 -1.09 7.35 5.52
N THR A 83 -0.77 6.11 5.18
CA THR A 83 0.40 5.41 5.74
C THR A 83 0.83 4.25 4.85
N ALA A 84 2.04 3.73 5.09
CA ALA A 84 2.59 2.57 4.41
C ALA A 84 3.38 1.67 5.39
N PHE A 85 3.40 0.37 5.09
CA PHE A 85 4.06 -0.66 5.89
C PHE A 85 4.79 -1.64 4.98
N ARG A 86 5.86 -2.26 5.49
CA ARG A 86 6.44 -3.44 4.88
C ARG A 86 5.59 -4.63 5.29
N LEU A 87 5.25 -5.47 4.33
CA LEU A 87 4.57 -6.73 4.62
C LEU A 87 5.52 -7.65 5.39
N PRO A 88 5.03 -8.39 6.40
CA PRO A 88 5.82 -9.45 7.04
C PRO A 88 6.31 -10.46 6.00
N ASN A 89 7.53 -10.95 6.16
CA ASN A 89 8.13 -11.92 5.24
C ASN A 89 7.28 -13.20 5.09
N GLU A 90 6.55 -13.58 6.13
CA GLU A 90 5.70 -14.77 6.16
C GLU A 90 4.50 -14.65 5.21
N VAL A 91 3.96 -13.44 5.02
CA VAL A 91 2.84 -13.17 4.12
C VAL A 91 3.26 -12.68 2.74
N ASN A 92 4.53 -12.28 2.60
CA ASN A 92 5.15 -11.84 1.35
C ASN A 92 5.59 -13.00 0.43
N LYS A 93 5.32 -14.26 0.82
CA LYS A 93 5.53 -15.40 -0.08
C LYS A 93 4.58 -15.28 -1.27
N PRO A 94 5.03 -15.53 -2.51
CA PRO A 94 4.18 -15.50 -3.69
C PRO A 94 3.14 -16.61 -3.57
N GLN A 95 2.00 -16.28 -2.96
CA GLN A 95 0.79 -17.07 -3.07
C GLN A 95 0.28 -16.80 -4.47
N PHE A 96 0.55 -17.73 -5.40
CA PHE A 96 0.17 -17.63 -6.79
C PHE A 96 -1.25 -17.07 -6.93
N PHE A 97 -1.35 -15.84 -7.42
CA PHE A 97 -2.62 -15.24 -7.79
C PHE A 97 -3.01 -15.83 -9.14
N THR A 98 -3.79 -16.91 -9.14
CA THR A 98 -4.36 -17.45 -10.38
C THR A 98 -5.23 -16.37 -11.02
N VAL A 99 -4.88 -16.04 -12.27
CA VAL A 99 -5.62 -15.13 -13.16
C VAL A 99 -7.02 -15.66 -13.48
#